data_AF-A0A069DS31-F1
#
_entry.id   AF-A0A069DS31-F1
#
_cell.length_a   1.000
_cell.length_b   1.000
_cell.length_c   1.000
_cell.angle_alpha   90.00
_cell.angle_beta   90.00
_cell.angle_gamma   90.00
#
_symmetry.space_group_name_H-M   'P 1'
#
loop_
_entity.id
_entity.type
_entity.pdbx_description
1 polymer ?
#
loop_
_entity_poly.entity_id
_entity_poly.type
_entity_poly.pdbx_seq_one_letter_code
_entity_poly.pdbx_strand_id
1 'polypeptide(L)'
;DHNRREPLRIIFHNGNSLIWDIKDWLNLRKEHGILGNFIGCISHLPRQDIINGLPLKLLPEEVTLILQKNIGKVYTYKNPYGARSSELQAKYLSYLEKVKKEQIACYEEKRKKEVLGMIDRIIEGKKRKLSNKEIVNIDKEAILKTELEKTNENLAENVFTQIPTVDPWFNEEDFVLAKWNYPKTPKEKLKYRIFKDLIANKHYFITSGSKFGGDFLVYPGEPIKFHAFFIVICVLPETNLSLLDIIMHARLGTMTKKTFVIASINKYDEITYSSFEWTSKT
;
A
#
# COMPACT_ATOMS: atom_id res chain seq x y z
N ASP A 1 -3.35 -19.82 26.45
CA ASP A 1 -4.21 -19.95 25.25
C ASP A 1 -4.85 -18.65 24.72
N HIS A 2 -4.26 -17.47 24.98
CA HIS A 2 -4.79 -16.19 24.51
C HIS A 2 -3.98 -15.66 23.33
N ASN A 3 -4.40 -15.96 22.09
CA ASN A 3 -4.14 -15.20 20.84
C ASN A 3 -4.33 -16.09 19.59
N ARG A 4 -5.45 -16.81 19.46
CA ARG A 4 -5.85 -17.24 18.11
C ARG A 4 -6.42 -16.00 17.40
N ARG A 5 -5.54 -15.18 16.85
CA ARG A 5 -5.91 -14.15 15.87
C ARG A 5 -6.60 -14.85 14.71
N GLU A 6 -7.67 -14.24 14.21
CA GLU A 6 -8.34 -14.72 13.00
C GLU A 6 -7.34 -14.78 11.84
N PRO A 7 -7.43 -15.79 10.98
CA PRO A 7 -6.53 -15.92 9.85
C PRO A 7 -6.71 -14.71 8.91
N LEU A 8 -5.57 -14.13 8.51
CA LEU A 8 -5.54 -12.99 7.61
C LEU A 8 -6.29 -13.31 6.29
N ARG A 9 -7.04 -12.34 5.78
CA ARG A 9 -7.83 -12.50 4.55
C ARG A 9 -7.08 -11.93 3.35
N ILE A 10 -6.68 -12.81 2.42
CA ILE A 10 -6.11 -12.42 1.14
C ILE A 10 -7.20 -12.49 0.07
N ILE A 11 -7.48 -11.38 -0.60
CA ILE A 11 -8.48 -11.32 -1.67
C ILE A 11 -7.80 -11.58 -3.01
N PHE A 12 -8.18 -12.68 -3.67
CA PHE A 12 -7.71 -13.05 -4.99
C PHE A 12 -8.71 -12.64 -6.07
N HIS A 13 -8.27 -11.74 -6.95
CA HIS A 13 -9.08 -11.21 -8.06
C HIS A 13 -8.22 -10.96 -9.29
N ASN A 14 -8.63 -11.47 -10.45
CA ASN A 14 -7.95 -11.32 -11.74
C ASN A 14 -6.42 -11.60 -11.69
N GLY A 15 -6.02 -12.66 -11.00
CA GLY A 15 -4.60 -13.04 -10.87
C GLY A 15 -3.80 -12.23 -9.85
N ASN A 16 -4.43 -11.29 -9.14
CA ASN A 16 -3.79 -10.47 -8.11
C ASN A 16 -4.25 -10.92 -6.72
N SER A 17 -3.30 -11.03 -5.80
CA SER A 17 -3.56 -11.30 -4.39
C SER A 17 -3.42 -10.00 -3.61
N LEU A 18 -4.52 -9.54 -3.01
CA LEU A 18 -4.67 -8.22 -2.43
C LEU A 18 -4.99 -8.30 -0.95
N ILE A 19 -4.40 -7.39 -0.17
CA ILE A 19 -4.76 -7.14 1.23
C ILE A 19 -5.20 -5.69 1.34
N TRP A 20 -6.36 -5.49 1.96
CA TRP A 20 -7.02 -4.20 2.09
C TRP A 20 -6.95 -3.62 3.50
N ASP A 21 -6.73 -4.46 4.52
CA ASP A 21 -6.59 -4.02 5.91
C ASP A 21 -5.13 -3.64 6.22
N ILE A 22 -4.97 -2.47 6.82
CA ILE A 22 -3.69 -1.94 7.29
C ILE A 22 -3.13 -2.75 8.46
N LYS A 23 -4.00 -3.29 9.34
CA LYS A 23 -3.56 -4.08 10.50
C LYS A 23 -2.94 -5.40 10.06
N ASP A 24 -3.58 -6.05 9.10
CA ASP A 24 -3.12 -7.27 8.46
C ASP A 24 -1.76 -7.07 7.77
N TRP A 25 -1.61 -5.98 7.00
CA TRP A 25 -0.32 -5.63 6.41
C TRP A 25 0.77 -5.36 7.46
N LEU A 26 0.47 -4.56 8.49
CA LEU A 26 1.44 -4.26 9.56
C LEU A 26 1.89 -5.53 10.28
N ASN A 27 0.99 -6.48 10.46
CA ASN A 27 1.28 -7.78 11.05
C ASN A 27 2.25 -8.59 10.16
N LEU A 28 1.92 -8.75 8.87
CA LEU A 28 2.77 -9.46 7.90
C LEU A 28 4.18 -8.88 7.84
N ARG A 29 4.29 -7.54 7.87
CA ARG A 29 5.58 -6.86 7.82
C ARG A 29 6.40 -7.11 9.08
N LYS A 30 5.81 -6.89 10.27
CA LYS A 30 6.53 -6.94 11.55
C LYS A 30 6.84 -8.36 12.00
N GLU A 31 5.88 -9.27 11.90
CA GLU A 31 6.00 -10.63 12.44
C GLU A 31 6.58 -11.63 11.43
N HIS A 32 6.46 -11.34 10.12
CA HIS A 32 6.83 -12.31 9.07
C HIS A 32 7.80 -11.78 8.01
N GLY A 33 8.15 -10.48 8.05
CA GLY A 33 9.06 -9.87 7.07
C GLY A 33 8.51 -9.85 5.64
N ILE A 34 7.19 -10.01 5.49
CA ILE A 34 6.51 -9.99 4.18
C ILE A 34 6.13 -8.55 3.87
N LEU A 35 6.57 -8.06 2.72
CA LEU A 35 6.50 -6.64 2.39
C LEU A 35 5.33 -6.33 1.46
N GLY A 36 5.14 -7.16 0.42
CA GLY A 36 4.26 -6.88 -0.70
C GLY A 36 4.62 -5.61 -1.47
N ASN A 37 3.72 -5.21 -2.36
CA ASN A 37 3.80 -3.97 -3.13
C ASN A 37 2.44 -3.28 -3.15
N PHE A 38 2.38 -2.05 -2.65
CA PHE A 38 1.15 -1.29 -2.60
C PHE A 38 0.71 -0.78 -3.97
N ILE A 39 -0.61 -0.68 -4.15
CA ILE A 39 -1.28 -0.21 -5.35
C ILE A 39 -2.03 1.09 -5.03
N GLY A 40 -1.98 2.01 -6.00
CA GLY A 40 -2.77 3.24 -6.00
C GLY A 40 -1.95 4.38 -5.40
N CYS A 41 -1.58 5.36 -6.24
CA CYS A 41 -1.18 6.69 -5.79
C CYS A 41 -1.42 7.74 -6.86
N ILE A 42 -1.54 8.98 -6.40
CA ILE A 42 -1.79 10.19 -7.19
C ILE A 42 -0.44 10.67 -7.73
N SER A 43 -0.38 11.03 -9.00
CA SER A 43 0.84 11.25 -9.81
C SER A 43 1.85 12.29 -9.31
N HIS A 44 1.55 13.06 -8.26
CA HIS A 44 2.24 14.31 -7.93
C HIS A 44 3.34 14.21 -6.85
N LEU A 45 3.52 13.05 -6.19
CA LEU A 45 4.48 12.92 -5.09
C LEU A 45 5.36 11.66 -5.27
N PRO A 46 6.70 11.78 -5.15
CA PRO A 46 7.60 10.63 -5.25
C PRO A 46 7.46 9.70 -4.05
N ARG A 47 7.52 8.37 -4.30
CA ARG A 47 7.47 7.30 -3.29
C ARG A 47 6.15 7.14 -2.52
N GLN A 48 5.05 7.76 -2.96
CA GLN A 48 3.77 7.59 -2.25
C GLN A 48 3.28 6.14 -2.23
N ASP A 49 3.54 5.38 -3.29
CA ASP A 49 3.15 3.98 -3.39
C ASP A 49 3.63 3.21 -2.15
N ILE A 50 4.81 3.52 -1.63
CA ILE A 50 5.43 2.81 -0.50
C ILE A 50 4.77 3.14 0.85
N ILE A 51 4.05 4.26 0.97
CA ILE A 51 3.60 4.81 2.25
C ILE A 51 2.07 4.93 2.35
N ASN A 52 1.41 5.31 1.26
CA ASN A 52 -0.01 5.71 1.26
C ASN A 52 -0.90 4.88 0.33
N GLY A 53 -0.40 3.79 -0.24
CA GLY A 53 -1.18 2.92 -1.12
C GLY A 53 -1.82 1.78 -0.36
N LEU A 54 -3.14 1.63 -0.45
CA LEU A 54 -3.82 0.35 -0.29
C LEU A 54 -4.72 0.19 -1.52
N PRO A 55 -4.85 -1.03 -2.07
CA PRO A 55 -4.49 -2.32 -1.49
C PRO A 55 -3.01 -2.70 -1.62
N LEU A 56 -2.54 -3.62 -0.76
CA LEU A 56 -1.25 -4.28 -0.89
C LEU A 56 -1.37 -5.48 -1.83
N LYS A 57 -0.60 -5.51 -2.91
CA LYS A 57 -0.43 -6.67 -3.78
C LYS A 57 0.72 -7.55 -3.30
N LEU A 58 0.43 -8.82 -3.03
CA LEU A 58 1.42 -9.81 -2.69
C LEU A 58 1.99 -10.50 -3.93
N LEU A 59 3.26 -10.90 -3.85
CA LEU A 59 3.87 -11.85 -4.77
C LEU A 59 3.28 -13.25 -4.56
N PRO A 60 3.22 -14.09 -5.62
CA PRO A 60 2.76 -15.47 -5.47
C PRO A 60 3.56 -16.27 -4.43
N GLU A 61 4.86 -16.00 -4.31
CA GLU A 61 5.74 -16.62 -3.32
C GLU A 61 5.38 -16.20 -1.90
N GLU A 62 5.05 -14.92 -1.68
CA GLU A 62 4.59 -14.40 -0.39
C GLU A 62 3.29 -15.07 0.03
N VAL A 63 2.29 -15.15 -0.87
CA VAL A 63 1.00 -15.81 -0.60
C VAL A 63 1.21 -17.27 -0.22
N THR A 64 2.07 -17.97 -0.95
CA THR A 64 2.37 -19.38 -0.68
C THR A 64 3.02 -19.57 0.69
N LEU A 65 3.92 -18.66 1.08
CA LEU A 65 4.55 -18.69 2.40
C LEU A 65 3.52 -18.45 3.52
N ILE A 66 2.58 -17.51 3.33
CA ILE A 66 1.50 -17.21 4.28
C ILE A 66 0.61 -18.44 4.48
N LEU A 67 0.22 -19.11 3.39
CA LEU A 67 -0.60 -20.31 3.42
C LEU A 67 0.12 -21.47 4.10
N GLN A 68 1.40 -21.72 3.76
CA GLN A 68 2.18 -22.79 4.38
C GLN A 68 2.38 -22.61 5.89
N LYS A 69 2.47 -21.36 6.36
CA LYS A 69 2.58 -21.03 7.79
C LYS A 69 1.22 -20.95 8.50
N ASN A 70 0.10 -21.21 7.81
CA ASN A 70 -1.26 -21.07 8.33
C ASN A 70 -1.57 -19.67 8.92
N ILE A 71 -0.94 -18.62 8.38
CA ILE A 71 -1.13 -17.23 8.83
C ILE A 71 -2.44 -16.64 8.28
N GLY A 72 -2.82 -17.03 7.07
CA GLY A 72 -3.98 -16.48 6.37
C GLY A 72 -4.56 -17.44 5.35
N LYS A 73 -5.69 -17.05 4.77
CA LYS A 73 -6.44 -17.80 3.76
C LYS A 73 -6.73 -16.92 2.55
N VAL A 74 -6.79 -17.54 1.37
CA VAL A 74 -7.14 -16.86 0.13
C VAL A 74 -8.64 -16.99 -0.13
N TYR A 75 -9.27 -15.87 -0.43
CA TYR A 75 -10.67 -15.74 -0.73
C TYR A 75 -10.88 -15.09 -2.09
N THR A 76 -12.00 -15.39 -2.74
CA THR A 76 -12.47 -14.68 -3.92
C THR A 76 -13.89 -14.20 -3.70
N TYR A 77 -14.28 -13.15 -4.43
CA TYR A 77 -15.65 -12.64 -4.36
C TYR A 77 -16.60 -13.55 -5.14
N LYS A 78 -17.74 -13.88 -4.54
CA LYS A 78 -18.81 -14.63 -5.23
C LYS A 78 -19.34 -13.85 -6.43
N ASN A 79 -19.64 -12.57 -6.23
CA ASN A 79 -20.20 -11.71 -7.27
C ASN A 79 -19.66 -10.28 -7.15
N PRO A 80 -18.46 -10.00 -7.71
CA PRO A 80 -17.83 -8.68 -7.59
C PRO A 80 -18.60 -7.57 -8.29
N TYR A 81 -19.35 -7.89 -9.35
CA TYR A 81 -20.12 -6.92 -10.17
C TYR A 81 -21.63 -7.01 -9.96
N GLY A 82 -22.07 -7.73 -8.92
CA GLY A 82 -23.48 -7.93 -8.63
C GLY A 82 -24.16 -6.66 -8.13
N ALA A 83 -25.45 -6.51 -8.47
CA ALA A 83 -26.29 -5.49 -7.87
C ALA A 83 -26.38 -5.71 -6.35
N ARG A 84 -26.19 -4.63 -5.58
CA ARG A 84 -26.26 -4.67 -4.12
C ARG A 84 -27.70 -4.53 -3.65
N SER A 85 -28.01 -5.15 -2.51
CA SER A 85 -29.34 -5.10 -1.90
C SER A 85 -29.77 -3.68 -1.55
N SER A 86 -31.07 -3.41 -1.58
CA SER A 86 -31.66 -2.12 -1.17
C SER A 86 -31.29 -1.75 0.28
N GLU A 87 -31.18 -2.75 1.16
CA GLU A 87 -30.73 -2.57 2.54
C GLU A 87 -29.30 -2.03 2.62
N LEU A 88 -28.39 -2.55 1.78
CA LEU A 88 -27.01 -2.08 1.76
C LEU A 88 -26.93 -0.64 1.21
N GLN A 89 -27.75 -0.33 0.21
CA GLN A 89 -27.85 1.04 -0.31
C GLN A 89 -28.34 2.01 0.78
N ALA A 90 -29.34 1.63 1.57
CA ALA A 90 -29.81 2.44 2.70
C ALA A 90 -28.71 2.62 3.77
N LYS A 91 -27.95 1.56 4.10
CA LYS A 91 -26.79 1.65 5.00
C LYS A 91 -25.73 2.61 4.47
N TYR A 92 -25.42 2.54 3.18
CA TYR A 92 -24.47 3.44 2.52
C TYR A 92 -24.91 4.90 2.59
N LEU A 93 -26.19 5.20 2.29
CA LEU A 93 -26.74 6.56 2.38
C LEU A 93 -26.65 7.11 3.81
N SER A 94 -27.02 6.30 4.81
CA SER A 94 -26.89 6.70 6.22
C SER A 94 -25.44 6.98 6.63
N TYR A 95 -24.48 6.21 6.10
CA TYR A 95 -23.05 6.45 6.28
C TYR A 95 -22.58 7.74 5.62
N LEU A 96 -23.01 8.04 4.39
CA LEU A 96 -22.70 9.30 3.72
C LEU A 96 -23.19 10.51 4.52
N GLU A 97 -24.41 10.46 5.05
CA GLU A 97 -24.95 11.52 5.90
C GLU A 97 -24.14 11.70 7.19
N LYS A 98 -23.72 10.58 7.81
CA LYS A 98 -22.86 10.60 9.00
C LYS A 98 -21.51 11.26 8.69
N VAL A 99 -20.81 10.80 7.64
CA VAL A 99 -19.51 11.35 7.22
C VAL A 99 -19.64 12.83 6.86
N LYS A 100 -20.74 13.22 6.20
CA LYS A 100 -21.03 14.62 5.89
C LYS A 100 -21.12 15.47 7.15
N LYS A 101 -21.86 15.02 8.17
CA LYS A 101 -21.97 15.72 9.46
C LYS A 101 -20.62 15.84 10.17
N GLU A 102 -19.83 14.75 10.20
CA GLU A 102 -18.49 14.74 10.82
C GLU A 102 -17.52 15.69 10.12
N GLN A 103 -17.52 15.75 8.79
CA GLN A 103 -16.68 16.66 8.02
C GLN A 103 -17.07 18.13 8.22
N ILE A 104 -18.37 18.43 8.23
CA ILE A 104 -18.87 19.79 8.50
C ILE A 104 -18.45 20.24 9.90
N ALA A 105 -18.63 19.41 10.92
CA ALA A 105 -18.21 19.73 12.28
C ALA A 105 -16.69 20.00 12.37
N CYS A 106 -15.86 19.16 11.74
CA CYS A 106 -14.41 19.36 11.70
C CYS A 106 -14.02 20.65 10.97
N TYR A 107 -14.71 20.97 9.87
CA TYR A 107 -14.48 22.20 9.11
C TYR A 107 -14.87 23.44 9.93
N GLU A 108 -16.04 23.44 10.57
CA GLU A 108 -16.50 24.53 11.42
C GLU A 108 -15.50 24.81 12.56
N GLU A 109 -14.95 23.77 13.20
CA GLU A 109 -13.93 23.94 14.23
C GLU A 109 -12.63 24.55 13.69
N LYS A 110 -12.11 24.06 12.55
CA LYS A 110 -10.92 24.63 11.91
C LYS A 110 -11.16 26.08 11.52
N ARG A 111 -12.31 26.38 10.94
CA ARG A 111 -12.67 27.71 10.49
C ARG A 111 -12.86 28.68 11.66
N LYS A 112 -13.50 28.25 12.76
CA LYS A 112 -13.57 29.04 13.99
C LYS A 112 -12.17 29.46 14.46
N LYS A 113 -11.21 28.54 14.44
CA LYS A 113 -9.80 28.85 14.79
C LYS A 113 -9.15 29.83 13.81
N GLU A 114 -9.38 29.66 12.50
CA GLU A 114 -8.86 30.59 11.49
C GLU A 114 -9.44 32.00 11.63
N VAL A 115 -10.76 32.11 11.79
CA VAL A 115 -11.46 33.38 11.94
C VAL A 115 -11.04 34.07 13.23
N LEU A 116 -10.88 33.33 14.34
CA LEU A 116 -10.31 33.86 15.58
C LEU A 116 -8.88 34.38 15.37
N GLY A 117 -8.03 33.65 14.64
CA GLY A 117 -6.67 34.09 14.32
C GLY A 117 -6.60 35.30 13.37
N MET A 118 -7.63 35.50 12.54
CA MET A 118 -7.73 36.63 11.61
C MET A 118 -8.57 37.79 12.15
N ILE A 119 -9.15 37.67 13.34
CA ILE A 119 -10.18 38.59 13.83
C ILE A 119 -9.68 40.02 13.93
N ASP A 120 -8.42 40.20 14.35
CA ASP A 120 -7.81 41.52 14.50
C ASP A 120 -7.59 42.20 13.14
N ARG A 121 -7.20 41.45 12.12
CA ARG A 121 -7.07 41.95 10.73
C ARG A 121 -8.44 42.28 10.12
N ILE A 122 -9.46 41.50 10.44
CA ILE A 122 -10.83 41.73 9.97
C ILE A 122 -11.40 43.00 10.61
N ILE A 123 -11.17 43.21 11.90
CA ILE A 123 -11.57 44.42 12.63
C ILE A 123 -10.82 45.63 12.08
N GLU A 124 -9.52 45.53 11.84
CA GLU A 124 -8.72 46.60 11.24
C GLU A 124 -9.20 46.95 9.82
N GLY A 125 -9.49 45.94 9.00
CA GLY A 125 -10.06 46.11 7.66
C GLY A 125 -11.44 46.76 7.68
N LYS A 126 -12.31 46.42 8.64
CA LYS A 126 -13.62 47.06 8.83
C LYS A 126 -13.48 48.51 9.32
N LYS A 127 -12.58 48.79 10.27
CA LYS A 127 -12.28 50.16 10.74
C LYS A 127 -11.80 51.07 9.61
N ARG A 128 -10.93 50.56 8.72
CA ARG A 128 -10.46 51.33 7.55
C ARG A 128 -11.59 51.66 6.56
N LYS A 129 -12.61 50.79 6.42
CA LYS A 129 -13.79 51.05 5.58
C LYS A 129 -14.83 51.98 6.25
N LEU A 130 -14.84 52.07 7.59
CA LEU A 130 -15.81 52.85 8.39
C LEU A 130 -15.31 54.24 8.81
N SER A 131 -14.15 54.71 8.31
CA SER A 131 -13.54 56.01 8.60
C SER A 131 -14.37 57.26 8.19
N ASN A 132 -15.69 57.15 8.00
CA ASN A 132 -16.57 58.28 7.73
C ASN A 132 -17.82 58.41 8.65
N LYS A 133 -17.99 57.61 9.72
CA LYS A 133 -18.93 57.94 10.82
C LYS A 133 -18.77 57.02 12.04
N GLU A 134 -18.50 57.66 13.18
CA GLU A 134 -18.65 57.23 14.58
C GLU A 134 -17.98 55.93 15.09
N ILE A 135 -17.57 55.99 16.36
CA ILE A 135 -16.92 54.90 17.10
C ILE A 135 -17.99 53.84 17.42
N VAL A 136 -18.22 52.94 16.47
CA VAL A 136 -19.07 51.78 16.68
C VAL A 136 -18.28 50.75 17.50
N ASN A 137 -18.82 50.34 18.65
CA ASN A 137 -18.28 49.22 19.42
C ASN A 137 -18.52 47.94 18.60
N ILE A 138 -17.47 47.46 17.93
CA ILE A 138 -17.56 46.32 17.03
C ILE A 138 -17.61 45.05 17.87
N ASP A 139 -18.80 44.46 17.98
CA ASP A 139 -19.00 43.21 18.69
C ASP A 139 -18.32 42.05 17.96
N LYS A 140 -17.29 41.48 18.59
CA LYS A 140 -16.47 40.39 18.05
C LYS A 140 -17.29 39.12 17.85
N GLU A 141 -18.30 38.88 18.69
CA GLU A 141 -19.12 37.68 18.64
C GLU A 141 -20.14 37.73 17.49
N ALA A 142 -20.70 38.91 17.22
CA ALA A 142 -21.63 39.11 16.10
C ALA A 142 -20.93 38.89 14.74
N ILE A 143 -19.71 39.40 14.57
CA ILE A 143 -18.92 39.18 13.35
C ILE A 143 -18.58 37.69 13.18
N LEU A 144 -18.21 37.03 14.28
CA LEU A 144 -17.90 35.60 14.25
C LEU A 144 -19.12 34.78 13.78
N LYS A 145 -20.33 35.08 14.30
CA LYS A 145 -21.57 34.41 13.89
C LYS A 145 -21.90 34.64 12.41
N THR A 146 -21.85 35.89 11.94
CA THR A 146 -22.18 36.21 10.53
C THR A 146 -21.21 35.58 9.53
N GLU A 147 -19.92 35.51 9.86
CA GLU A 147 -18.92 34.87 8.98
C GLU A 147 -19.05 33.33 8.98
N LEU A 148 -19.47 32.73 10.10
CA LEU A 148 -19.78 31.31 10.20
C LEU A 148 -21.07 30.93 9.45
N GLU A 149 -22.10 31.80 9.47
CA GLU A 149 -23.38 31.55 8.77
C GLU A 149 -23.23 31.56 7.25
N LYS A 150 -22.49 32.52 6.67
CA LYS A 150 -22.27 32.62 5.21
C LYS A 150 -21.51 31.45 4.60
N THR A 151 -20.75 30.71 5.41
CA THR A 151 -19.92 29.60 4.93
C THR A 151 -20.65 28.26 4.95
N ASN A 152 -21.69 28.11 5.76
CA ASN A 152 -22.43 26.85 5.90
C ASN A 152 -23.25 26.47 4.65
N GLU A 153 -23.72 27.44 3.87
CA GLU A 153 -24.51 27.18 2.64
C GLU A 153 -23.66 26.53 1.53
N ASN A 154 -22.43 27.01 1.30
CA ASN A 154 -21.54 26.49 0.24
C ASN A 154 -20.80 25.19 0.62
N LEU A 155 -20.76 24.84 1.91
CA LEU A 155 -20.01 23.69 2.41
C LEU A 155 -20.73 22.36 2.16
N ALA A 156 -22.07 22.38 2.16
CA ALA A 156 -22.88 21.18 2.03
C ALA A 156 -22.72 20.47 0.67
N GLU A 157 -22.30 21.18 -0.37
CA GLU A 157 -22.09 20.66 -1.73
C GLU A 157 -20.65 20.20 -1.99
N ASN A 158 -19.67 20.68 -1.20
CA ASN A 158 -18.23 20.46 -1.43
C ASN A 158 -17.60 19.44 -0.46
N VAL A 159 -18.38 18.48 0.01
CA VAL A 159 -17.93 17.46 0.98
C VAL A 159 -17.19 16.33 0.25
N PHE A 160 -16.07 15.89 0.82
CA PHE A 160 -15.30 14.80 0.22
C PHE A 160 -16.03 13.46 0.41
N THR A 161 -16.12 12.68 -0.66
CA THR A 161 -16.56 11.29 -0.56
C THR A 161 -15.44 10.45 0.00
N GLN A 162 -15.64 9.87 1.18
CA GLN A 162 -14.66 8.96 1.78
C GLN A 162 -14.65 7.63 1.02
N ILE A 163 -13.47 7.22 0.55
CA ILE A 163 -13.25 5.90 -0.03
C ILE A 163 -12.56 5.05 1.03
N PRO A 164 -13.27 4.09 1.65
CA PRO A 164 -12.67 3.25 2.69
C PRO A 164 -11.68 2.26 2.05
N THR A 165 -10.59 1.96 2.75
CA THR A 165 -9.61 0.98 2.28
C THR A 165 -10.14 -0.45 2.40
N VAL A 166 -10.93 -0.73 3.43
CA VAL A 166 -11.68 -1.98 3.57
C VAL A 166 -13.16 -1.63 3.47
N ASP A 167 -13.91 -2.34 2.63
CA ASP A 167 -15.36 -2.17 2.58
C ASP A 167 -15.96 -2.52 3.96
N PRO A 168 -16.62 -1.55 4.63
CA PRO A 168 -17.20 -1.76 5.95
C PRO A 168 -18.41 -2.69 5.96
N TRP A 169 -18.96 -3.01 4.79
CA TRP A 169 -20.25 -3.69 4.67
C TRP A 169 -20.15 -5.10 4.11
N PHE A 170 -18.95 -5.63 3.86
CA PHE A 170 -18.81 -7.02 3.46
C PHE A 170 -19.16 -7.97 4.60
N ASN A 171 -19.92 -9.00 4.26
CA ASN A 171 -20.17 -10.14 5.14
C ASN A 171 -19.27 -11.31 4.74
N GLU A 172 -19.02 -12.25 5.65
CA GLU A 172 -18.24 -13.46 5.34
C GLU A 172 -18.85 -14.27 4.18
N GLU A 173 -20.17 -14.18 4.03
CA GLU A 173 -20.92 -14.85 2.96
C GLU A 173 -20.58 -14.34 1.56
N ASP A 174 -20.04 -13.12 1.42
CA ASP A 174 -19.64 -12.56 0.12
C ASP A 174 -18.37 -13.23 -0.45
N PHE A 175 -17.65 -13.98 0.41
CA PHE A 175 -16.37 -14.59 0.10
C PHE A 175 -16.49 -16.11 -0.05
N VAL A 176 -15.69 -16.66 -0.97
CA VAL A 176 -15.48 -18.10 -1.10
C VAL A 176 -14.00 -18.37 -1.02
N LEU A 177 -13.62 -19.47 -0.36
CA LEU A 177 -12.24 -19.91 -0.32
C LEU A 177 -11.73 -20.14 -1.75
N ALA A 178 -10.69 -19.42 -2.14
CA ALA A 178 -10.10 -19.55 -3.45
C ALA A 178 -9.08 -20.69 -3.48
N LYS A 179 -9.07 -21.46 -4.56
CA LYS A 179 -8.03 -22.48 -4.78
C LYS A 179 -6.73 -21.80 -5.22
N TRP A 180 -5.69 -21.92 -4.39
CA TRP A 180 -4.36 -21.41 -4.72
C TRP A 180 -3.52 -22.49 -5.43
N ASN A 181 -3.06 -22.19 -6.64
CA ASN A 181 -2.40 -23.17 -7.53
C ASN A 181 -0.89 -22.91 -7.74
N TYR A 182 -0.29 -21.94 -7.03
CA TYR A 182 1.15 -21.66 -7.12
C TYR A 182 1.91 -22.37 -5.98
N PRO A 183 3.12 -22.88 -6.22
CA PRO A 183 3.83 -22.99 -7.51
C PRO A 183 3.40 -24.22 -8.33
N LYS A 184 3.24 -24.06 -9.65
CA LYS A 184 2.83 -25.15 -10.57
C LYS A 184 3.98 -25.59 -11.49
N THR A 185 4.63 -24.65 -12.15
CA THR A 185 5.69 -24.94 -13.13
C THR A 185 7.04 -25.20 -12.46
N PRO A 186 8.01 -25.87 -13.13
CA PRO A 186 9.35 -26.06 -12.58
C PRO A 186 10.02 -24.73 -12.18
N LYS A 187 9.87 -23.70 -13.01
CA LYS A 187 10.40 -22.36 -12.75
C LYS A 187 9.79 -21.74 -11.48
N GLU A 188 8.47 -21.84 -11.31
CA GLU A 188 7.78 -21.32 -10.12
C GLU A 188 8.20 -22.06 -8.85
N LYS A 189 8.36 -23.40 -8.94
CA LYS A 189 8.87 -24.21 -7.81
C LYS A 189 10.26 -23.77 -7.41
N LEU A 190 11.14 -23.55 -8.38
CA LEU A 190 12.49 -23.00 -8.15
C LEU A 190 12.43 -21.61 -7.51
N LYS A 191 11.64 -20.68 -8.07
CA LYS A 191 11.46 -19.33 -7.54
C LYS A 191 10.99 -19.35 -6.09
N TYR A 192 10.00 -20.18 -5.78
CA TYR A 192 9.50 -20.33 -4.41
C TYR A 192 10.55 -20.89 -3.45
N ARG A 193 11.32 -21.90 -3.89
CA ARG A 193 12.40 -22.48 -3.08
C ARG A 193 13.48 -21.45 -2.75
N ILE A 194 13.92 -20.67 -3.75
CA ILE A 194 14.90 -19.59 -3.58
C ILE A 194 14.34 -18.48 -2.67
N PHE A 195 13.11 -18.05 -2.92
CA PHE A 195 12.43 -17.06 -2.08
C PHE A 195 12.40 -17.49 -0.61
N LYS A 196 12.03 -18.75 -0.35
CA LYS A 196 11.98 -19.30 1.00
C LYS A 196 13.37 -19.36 1.65
N ASP A 197 14.41 -19.76 0.92
CA ASP A 197 15.79 -19.79 1.43
C ASP A 197 16.31 -18.39 1.79
N LEU A 198 16.12 -17.42 0.90
CA LEU A 198 16.55 -16.04 1.12
C LEU A 198 15.88 -15.41 2.37
N ILE A 199 14.62 -15.75 2.66
CA ILE A 199 13.93 -15.25 3.85
C ILE A 199 14.28 -16.07 5.10
N ALA A 200 14.12 -17.40 5.04
CA ALA A 200 14.18 -18.26 6.22
C ALA A 200 15.61 -18.54 6.69
N ASN A 201 16.54 -18.73 5.76
CA ASN A 201 17.92 -19.13 6.07
C ASN A 201 18.89 -17.95 5.97
N LYS A 202 18.65 -17.00 5.07
CA LYS A 202 19.53 -15.82 4.89
C LYS A 202 19.02 -14.55 5.59
N HIS A 203 17.78 -14.56 6.08
CA HIS A 203 17.16 -13.43 6.81
C HIS A 203 17.14 -12.12 6.01
N TYR A 204 16.97 -12.20 4.69
CA TYR A 204 16.84 -11.04 3.83
C TYR A 204 15.39 -10.60 3.65
N PHE A 205 15.23 -9.34 3.23
CA PHE A 205 13.96 -8.78 2.79
C PHE A 205 13.92 -8.80 1.25
N ILE A 206 12.75 -9.11 0.69
CA ILE A 206 12.59 -9.33 -0.74
C ILE A 206 11.42 -8.50 -1.29
N THR A 207 11.63 -7.87 -2.44
CA THR A 207 10.55 -7.31 -3.28
C THR A 207 10.69 -7.80 -4.73
N SER A 208 9.73 -7.42 -5.59
CA SER A 208 9.79 -7.75 -7.01
C SER A 208 11.04 -7.17 -7.68
N GLY A 209 11.80 -8.02 -8.38
CA GLY A 209 12.95 -7.61 -9.20
C GLY A 209 12.59 -7.03 -10.56
N SER A 210 11.30 -7.03 -10.95
CA SER A 210 10.87 -6.75 -12.33
C SER A 210 11.32 -5.39 -12.88
N LYS A 211 11.37 -4.35 -12.04
CA LYS A 211 11.86 -3.00 -12.42
C LYS A 211 13.36 -2.96 -12.73
N PHE A 212 14.11 -3.98 -12.31
CA PHE A 212 15.56 -4.09 -12.44
C PHE A 212 15.98 -5.26 -13.34
N GLY A 213 15.05 -5.88 -14.05
CA GLY A 213 15.32 -7.05 -14.89
C GLY A 213 15.60 -8.33 -14.09
N GLY A 214 15.18 -8.40 -12.82
CA GLY A 214 15.34 -9.57 -11.97
C GLY A 214 14.01 -10.25 -11.63
N ASP A 215 14.09 -11.46 -11.07
CA ASP A 215 12.97 -12.09 -10.40
C ASP A 215 12.73 -11.46 -9.03
N PHE A 216 13.81 -11.26 -8.26
CA PHE A 216 13.77 -10.70 -6.92
C PHE A 216 14.77 -9.56 -6.75
N LEU A 217 14.38 -8.61 -5.91
CA LEU A 217 15.25 -7.56 -5.41
C LEU A 217 15.47 -7.79 -3.93
N VAL A 218 16.72 -7.97 -3.51
CA VAL A 218 17.07 -8.41 -2.15
C VAL A 218 17.74 -7.30 -1.37
N TYR A 219 17.34 -7.17 -0.11
CA TYR A 219 17.77 -6.13 0.81
C TYR A 219 18.35 -6.75 2.08
N PRO A 220 19.40 -6.15 2.66
CA PRO A 220 20.00 -6.64 3.90
C PRO A 220 19.15 -6.33 5.14
N GLY A 221 18.12 -5.49 4.97
CA GLY A 221 17.17 -5.09 5.98
C GLY A 221 15.94 -4.43 5.36
N GLU A 222 15.12 -3.82 6.19
CA GLU A 222 13.87 -3.15 5.78
C GLU A 222 14.08 -2.13 4.63
N PRO A 223 13.36 -2.24 3.49
CA PRO A 223 13.56 -1.37 2.32
C PRO A 223 13.35 0.13 2.55
N ILE A 224 12.71 0.52 3.66
CA ILE A 224 12.57 1.93 4.05
C ILE A 224 13.92 2.50 4.52
N LYS A 225 14.78 1.64 5.10
CA LYS A 225 16.07 2.01 5.70
C LYS A 225 17.26 1.60 4.84
N PHE A 226 17.12 0.53 4.06
CA PHE A 226 18.20 -0.06 3.29
C PHE A 226 17.93 -0.03 1.79
N HIS A 227 18.99 0.16 1.00
CA HIS A 227 18.94 -0.05 -0.44
C HIS A 227 19.10 -1.54 -0.76
N ALA A 228 18.46 -1.97 -1.84
CA ALA A 228 18.71 -3.29 -2.39
C ALA A 228 20.12 -3.40 -2.94
N PHE A 229 20.74 -4.55 -2.70
CA PHE A 229 22.13 -4.85 -3.06
C PHE A 229 22.24 -6.04 -4.01
N PHE A 230 21.24 -6.93 -4.06
CA PHE A 230 21.17 -7.97 -5.10
C PHE A 230 19.97 -7.82 -6.02
N ILE A 231 20.23 -8.04 -7.32
CA ILE A 231 19.21 -8.38 -8.31
C ILE A 231 19.37 -9.89 -8.57
N VAL A 232 18.38 -10.68 -8.17
CA VAL A 232 18.41 -12.13 -8.30
C VAL A 232 17.55 -12.57 -9.48
N ILE A 233 18.11 -13.41 -10.36
CA ILE A 233 17.32 -14.21 -11.30
C ILE A 233 17.38 -15.68 -10.89
N CYS A 234 16.26 -16.38 -10.99
CA CYS A 234 16.17 -17.79 -10.68
C CYS A 234 16.32 -18.58 -11.98
N VAL A 235 17.29 -19.45 -12.14
CA VAL A 235 17.58 -20.12 -13.43
C VAL A 235 17.50 -21.62 -13.24
N LEU A 236 16.69 -22.28 -14.07
CA LEU A 236 16.58 -23.73 -14.04
C LEU A 236 17.91 -24.35 -14.52
N PRO A 237 18.37 -25.47 -13.92
CA PRO A 237 19.65 -26.09 -14.29
C PRO A 237 19.78 -26.41 -15.77
N GLU A 238 18.67 -26.69 -16.44
CA GLU A 238 18.60 -27.08 -17.85
C GLU A 238 18.54 -25.86 -18.80
N THR A 239 18.45 -24.64 -18.25
CA THR A 239 18.36 -23.42 -19.05
C THR A 239 19.75 -23.00 -19.52
N ASN A 240 19.96 -22.97 -20.83
CA ASN A 240 21.14 -22.37 -21.43
C ASN A 240 21.04 -20.84 -21.37
N LEU A 241 21.89 -20.22 -20.54
CA LEU A 241 22.08 -18.77 -20.54
C LEU A 241 23.22 -18.41 -21.48
N SER A 242 22.98 -17.49 -22.42
CA SER A 242 24.04 -16.98 -23.26
C SER A 242 24.94 -16.02 -22.48
N LEU A 243 26.18 -15.87 -22.93
CA LEU A 243 27.08 -14.86 -22.36
C LEU A 243 26.52 -13.44 -22.49
N LEU A 244 25.79 -13.16 -23.57
CA LEU A 244 25.12 -11.88 -23.80
C LEU A 244 24.03 -11.62 -22.75
N ASP A 245 23.27 -12.64 -22.34
CA ASP A 245 22.29 -12.50 -21.26
C ASP A 245 22.97 -12.13 -19.95
N ILE A 246 24.07 -12.79 -19.61
CA ILE A 246 24.84 -12.51 -18.38
C ILE A 246 25.37 -11.07 -18.42
N ILE A 247 25.95 -10.64 -19.55
CA ILE A 247 26.46 -9.27 -19.72
C ILE A 247 25.33 -8.24 -19.59
N MET A 248 24.16 -8.51 -20.16
CA MET A 248 23.00 -7.63 -20.08
C MET A 248 22.55 -7.44 -18.62
N HIS A 249 22.41 -8.52 -17.86
CA HIS A 249 22.02 -8.43 -16.46
C HIS A 249 23.11 -7.79 -15.59
N ALA A 250 24.38 -8.13 -15.82
CA ALA A 250 25.51 -7.51 -15.11
C ALA A 250 25.54 -5.99 -15.35
N ARG A 251 25.29 -5.54 -16.59
CA ARG A 251 25.18 -4.12 -16.92
C ARG A 251 24.05 -3.43 -16.15
N LEU A 252 22.88 -4.05 -16.04
CA LEU A 252 21.75 -3.52 -15.25
C LEU A 252 22.11 -3.40 -13.76
N GLY A 253 22.80 -4.39 -13.21
CA GLY A 253 23.34 -4.36 -11.85
C GLY A 253 24.29 -3.18 -11.63
N THR A 254 25.32 -3.05 -12.46
CA THR A 254 26.32 -1.97 -12.35
C THR A 254 25.68 -0.58 -12.40
N MET A 255 24.76 -0.35 -13.35
CA MET A 255 24.09 0.95 -13.49
C MET A 255 23.25 1.33 -12.27
N THR A 256 22.74 0.35 -11.53
CA THR A 256 21.90 0.56 -10.35
C THR A 256 22.63 0.33 -9.03
N LYS A 257 23.97 0.16 -9.10
CA LYS A 257 24.86 -0.15 -7.98
C LYS A 257 24.38 -1.37 -7.19
N LYS A 258 24.06 -2.46 -7.90
CA LYS A 258 23.62 -3.75 -7.34
C LYS A 258 24.45 -4.88 -7.92
N THR A 259 24.75 -5.87 -7.10
CA THR A 259 25.39 -7.09 -7.55
C THR A 259 24.35 -7.99 -8.22
N PHE A 260 24.62 -8.42 -9.45
CA PHE A 260 23.76 -9.35 -10.16
C PHE A 260 24.02 -10.77 -9.66
N VAL A 261 22.96 -11.53 -9.37
CA VAL A 261 23.04 -12.87 -8.81
C VAL A 261 22.17 -13.83 -9.60
N ILE A 262 22.78 -14.94 -10.03
CA ILE A 262 22.06 -16.09 -10.56
C ILE A 262 21.85 -17.08 -9.41
N ALA A 263 20.60 -17.46 -9.18
CA ALA A 263 20.21 -18.48 -8.22
C ALA A 263 19.68 -19.71 -8.96
N SER A 264 20.25 -20.88 -8.69
CA SER A 264 19.88 -22.15 -9.34
C SER A 264 19.99 -23.31 -8.35
N ILE A 265 19.70 -24.53 -8.81
CA ILE A 265 19.88 -25.76 -8.04
C ILE A 265 21.04 -26.54 -8.64
N ASN A 266 21.92 -27.10 -7.80
CA ASN A 266 23.02 -27.95 -8.24
C ASN A 266 22.57 -29.41 -8.42
N LYS A 267 23.48 -30.28 -8.89
CA LYS A 267 23.25 -31.72 -9.06
C LYS A 267 22.92 -32.48 -7.76
N TYR A 268 23.12 -31.88 -6.59
CA TYR A 268 22.82 -32.45 -5.27
C TYR A 268 21.51 -31.90 -4.69
N ASP A 269 20.70 -31.22 -5.50
CA ASP A 269 19.46 -30.56 -5.09
C ASP A 269 19.68 -29.42 -4.07
N GLU A 270 20.85 -28.79 -4.04
CA GLU A 270 21.13 -27.66 -3.16
C GLU A 270 21.05 -26.33 -3.93
N ILE A 271 20.67 -25.26 -3.24
CA ILE A 271 20.58 -23.93 -3.85
C ILE A 271 21.99 -23.34 -3.97
N THR A 272 22.33 -22.91 -5.18
CA THR A 272 23.58 -22.22 -5.48
C THR A 272 23.33 -20.79 -5.94
N TYR A 273 24.13 -19.86 -5.41
CA TYR A 273 24.11 -18.45 -5.79
C TYR A 273 25.44 -18.07 -6.42
N SER A 274 25.41 -17.53 -7.63
CA SER A 274 26.60 -17.04 -8.35
C SER A 274 26.45 -15.55 -8.60
N SER A 275 27.32 -14.74 -7.99
CA SER A 275 27.34 -13.29 -8.17
C SER A 275 28.31 -12.88 -9.27
N PHE A 276 27.95 -11.83 -10.00
CA PHE A 276 28.78 -11.24 -11.05
C PHE A 276 28.99 -9.76 -10.73
N GLU A 277 30.25 -9.35 -10.74
CA GLU A 277 30.64 -7.95 -10.54
C GLU A 277 31.50 -7.51 -11.72
N TRP A 278 31.20 -6.31 -12.22
CA TRP A 278 31.97 -5.73 -13.31
C TRP A 278 33.27 -5.14 -12.75
N THR A 279 34.40 -5.77 -13.04
CA THR A 279 35.71 -5.21 -12.71
C THR A 279 36.03 -4.07 -13.69
N SER A 280 35.64 -2.84 -13.36
CA SER A 280 36.32 -1.68 -13.95
C SER A 280 37.75 -1.66 -13.42
N LYS A 281 38.76 -1.45 -14.28
CA LYS A 281 40.16 -1.26 -13.86
C LYS A 281 40.19 -0.26 -12.69
N THR A 282 40.76 -0.72 -11.57
CA THR A 282 41.28 0.11 -10.47
C THR A 282 42.16 1.22 -10.99
#